data_AF-A0A836RE88-F1
#
_entry.id   AF-A0A836RE88-F1
#
_cell.length_a   1.000
_cell.length_b   1.000
_cell.length_c   1.000
_cell.angle_alpha   90.00
_cell.angle_beta   90.00
_cell.angle_gamma   90.00
#
_symmetry.space_group_name_H-M   'P 1'
#
loop_
_entity.id
_entity.type
_entity.pdbx_description
1 polymer ?
#
loop_
_entity_poly.entity_id
_entity_poly.type
_entity_poly.pdbx_seq_one_letter_code
_entity_poly.pdbx_strand_id
1 'polypeptide(L)'
;GANAVNGVINIITKKARQTQGVLVSVTSGTEDRIITSLRYGGQLAENVFYRVYGKHREMDHGFLPSGASDDWRQGRFGFRVDWEPDDRAIGTTDRVTVQGDYYTGQSGLRWFDYQPAPVFVAMVRDDEQVEGGNVLARWTHTDDNTSEYWVQFYFDQANRRSRYLMQRIGTLDVEFVHASRPAQRHRVTWGLHYRHVRDDLPTLEPRSVRFVPRRRRTHLLSGFLQDEITLVEETLFLTLGTKLEHNAFTAVEVQPTARVLWSIDSRHAAWAAISRAVRTPARYEDDIRLIIGVLPLPGPPNYLMYVGNRGVEAEQLIAMEAGYRAQPLDEFSWDVAVFANAYRDLIDWVAGAPYPSPPGTIIPLIARDLPEWQWGYGVELSAKWQVTPTWKLLGNYSFQHVDQGAF
;
A
#
# COMPACT_ATOMS: atom_id res chain seq x y z
N GLY A 1 4.13 -3.69 -7.10
CA GLY A 1 4.00 -3.58 -8.56
C GLY A 1 4.61 -2.26 -8.95
N ALA A 2 4.05 -1.56 -9.94
CA ALA A 2 4.11 -0.11 -9.90
C ALA A 2 3.64 0.40 -8.52
N ASN A 3 4.06 1.61 -8.16
CA ASN A 3 3.80 2.28 -6.88
C ASN A 3 4.56 1.68 -5.68
N ALA A 4 5.48 0.74 -5.89
CA ALA A 4 6.43 0.30 -4.86
C ALA A 4 7.65 1.25 -4.76
N VAL A 5 7.43 2.56 -4.91
CA VAL A 5 8.48 3.59 -4.95
C VAL A 5 9.04 3.91 -3.56
N ASN A 6 8.23 3.79 -2.51
CA ASN A 6 8.60 4.16 -1.14
C ASN A 6 8.45 3.00 -0.14
N GLY A 7 8.46 1.75 -0.63
CA GLY A 7 8.29 0.54 0.18
C GLY A 7 6.88 -0.03 0.18
N VAL A 8 6.71 -1.20 0.81
CA VAL A 8 5.45 -1.94 0.89
C VAL A 8 5.27 -2.52 2.30
N ILE A 9 4.10 -2.30 2.90
CA ILE A 9 3.69 -2.98 4.13
C ILE A 9 2.92 -4.25 3.75
N ASN A 10 3.45 -5.41 4.11
CA ASN A 10 2.82 -6.70 3.84
C ASN A 10 2.32 -7.35 5.14
N ILE A 11 1.00 -7.52 5.27
CA ILE A 11 0.37 -8.12 6.45
C ILE A 11 0.09 -9.60 6.19
N ILE A 12 0.82 -10.47 6.90
CA ILE A 12 0.62 -11.92 6.82
C ILE A 12 -0.28 -12.36 7.98
N THR A 13 -1.45 -12.91 7.64
CA THR A 13 -2.36 -13.44 8.67
C THR A 13 -1.90 -14.81 9.15
N LYS A 14 -2.04 -15.08 10.46
CA LYS A 14 -1.72 -16.40 11.04
C LYS A 14 -2.49 -17.51 10.31
N LYS A 15 -1.95 -18.72 10.25
CA LYS A 15 -2.67 -19.91 9.74
C LYS A 15 -3.86 -20.26 10.65
N ALA A 16 -4.93 -20.84 10.10
CA ALA A 16 -6.10 -21.28 10.89
C ALA A 16 -5.72 -22.36 11.92
N ARG A 17 -4.84 -23.30 11.55
CA ARG A 17 -4.29 -24.36 12.43
C ARG A 17 -3.59 -23.79 13.68
N GLN A 18 -3.05 -22.57 13.62
CA GLN A 18 -2.36 -21.91 14.75
C GLN A 18 -3.30 -21.10 15.65
N THR A 19 -4.59 -21.06 15.34
CA THR A 19 -5.57 -20.21 16.04
C THR A 19 -6.81 -20.98 16.49
N GLN A 20 -6.60 -22.22 16.94
CA GLN A 20 -7.66 -23.12 17.43
C GLN A 20 -8.19 -22.69 18.81
N GLY A 21 -9.43 -23.07 19.11
CA GLY A 21 -10.11 -22.74 20.36
C GLY A 21 -10.69 -21.33 20.38
N VAL A 22 -11.08 -20.88 21.57
CA VAL A 22 -11.68 -19.57 21.82
C VAL A 22 -10.60 -18.59 22.27
N LEU A 23 -10.61 -17.38 21.69
CA LEU A 23 -9.86 -16.23 22.20
C LEU A 23 -10.84 -15.09 22.41
N VAL A 24 -10.84 -14.54 23.63
CA VAL A 24 -11.50 -13.28 23.99
C VAL A 24 -10.43 -12.30 24.45
N SER A 25 -10.45 -11.09 23.92
CA SER A 25 -9.58 -10.00 24.35
C SER A 25 -10.41 -8.72 24.46
N VAL A 26 -10.25 -8.04 25.59
CA VAL A 26 -10.85 -6.74 25.87
C VAL A 26 -9.72 -5.82 26.33
N THR A 27 -9.58 -4.68 25.67
CA THR A 27 -8.68 -3.59 26.06
C THR A 27 -9.52 -2.35 26.30
N SER A 28 -9.21 -1.59 27.35
CA SER A 28 -9.82 -0.30 27.63
C SER A 28 -8.77 0.64 28.17
N GLY A 29 -8.83 1.88 27.74
CA GLY A 29 -7.91 2.95 28.10
C GLY A 29 -8.58 4.31 27.98
N THR A 30 -7.80 5.37 28.18
CA THR A 30 -8.30 6.74 28.06
C THR A 30 -8.59 7.10 26.61
N GLU A 31 -7.68 6.75 25.69
CA GLU A 31 -7.82 7.06 24.25
C GLU A 31 -8.49 5.90 23.48
N ASP A 32 -7.90 4.70 23.57
CA ASP A 32 -8.52 3.45 23.11
C ASP A 32 -9.62 3.04 24.10
N ARG A 33 -10.77 3.71 24.03
CA ARG A 33 -11.90 3.52 24.94
C ARG A 33 -12.27 2.06 25.12
N ILE A 34 -12.44 1.36 24.00
CA ILE A 34 -12.70 -0.08 24.00
C ILE A 34 -12.20 -0.75 22.72
N ILE A 35 -11.48 -1.86 22.89
CA ILE A 35 -11.13 -2.80 21.82
C ILE A 35 -11.58 -4.18 22.27
N THR A 36 -12.55 -4.75 21.56
CA THR A 36 -13.06 -6.09 21.83
C THR A 36 -12.75 -6.99 20.64
N SER A 37 -12.16 -8.15 20.90
CA SER A 37 -11.89 -9.18 19.90
C SER A 37 -12.39 -10.53 20.39
N LEU A 38 -13.24 -11.16 19.59
CA LEU A 38 -13.66 -12.55 19.75
C LEU A 38 -13.17 -13.34 18.55
N ARG A 39 -12.55 -14.49 18.78
CA ARG A 39 -12.16 -15.43 17.73
C ARG A 39 -12.46 -16.85 18.17
N TYR A 40 -13.00 -17.63 17.26
CA TYR A 40 -13.14 -19.07 17.41
C TYR A 40 -12.50 -19.77 16.22
N GLY A 41 -11.67 -20.78 16.50
CA GLY A 41 -11.06 -21.62 15.47
C GLY A 41 -11.25 -23.10 15.78
N GLY A 42 -11.41 -23.89 14.73
CA GLY A 42 -11.61 -25.32 14.84
C GLY A 42 -11.08 -26.06 13.62
N GLN A 43 -11.28 -27.37 13.64
CA GLN A 43 -11.01 -28.28 12.54
C GLN A 43 -12.35 -28.81 12.02
N LEU A 44 -12.62 -28.67 10.71
CA LEU A 44 -13.86 -29.15 10.08
C LEU A 44 -13.76 -30.61 9.65
N ALA A 45 -12.57 -31.00 9.20
CA ALA A 45 -12.24 -32.34 8.72
C ALA A 45 -10.73 -32.57 8.88
N GLU A 46 -10.25 -33.78 8.60
CA GLU A 46 -8.82 -34.03 8.48
C GLU A 46 -8.17 -32.99 7.56
N ASN A 47 -7.12 -32.32 8.04
CA ASN A 47 -6.40 -31.29 7.30
C ASN A 47 -7.21 -30.06 6.83
N VAL A 48 -8.42 -29.84 7.36
CA VAL A 48 -9.22 -28.64 7.10
C VAL A 48 -9.45 -27.85 8.38
N PHE A 49 -8.82 -26.68 8.47
CA PHE A 49 -8.89 -25.79 9.64
C PHE A 49 -9.65 -24.52 9.29
N TYR A 50 -10.42 -23.99 10.24
CA TYR A 50 -11.11 -22.73 10.07
C TYR A 50 -10.96 -21.81 11.27
N ARG A 51 -11.22 -20.53 11.04
CA ARG A 51 -11.50 -19.55 12.08
C ARG A 51 -12.55 -18.57 11.63
N VAL A 52 -13.31 -18.07 12.60
CA VAL A 52 -14.16 -16.89 12.48
C VAL A 52 -13.77 -15.90 13.57
N TYR A 53 -13.92 -14.62 13.30
CA TYR A 53 -13.61 -13.58 14.27
C TYR A 53 -14.53 -12.37 14.14
N GLY A 54 -14.78 -11.71 15.26
CA GLY A 54 -15.42 -10.41 15.36
C GLY A 54 -14.52 -9.46 16.13
N LYS A 55 -14.43 -8.21 15.66
CA LYS A 55 -13.69 -7.14 16.31
C LYS A 55 -14.54 -5.88 16.38
N HIS A 56 -14.41 -5.15 17.48
CA HIS A 56 -14.92 -3.81 17.64
C HIS A 56 -13.83 -2.94 18.24
N ARG A 57 -13.67 -1.73 17.73
CA ARG A 57 -12.77 -0.72 18.29
C ARG A 57 -13.47 0.62 18.30
N GLU A 58 -13.35 1.31 19.42
CA GLU A 58 -13.73 2.72 19.60
C GLU A 58 -12.51 3.46 20.15
N MET A 59 -12.14 4.52 19.46
CA MET A 59 -11.14 5.50 19.86
C MET A 59 -11.84 6.84 20.05
N ASP A 60 -11.47 7.57 21.10
CA ASP A 60 -11.94 8.93 21.27
C ASP A 60 -11.23 9.91 20.34
N HIS A 61 -11.54 11.20 20.52
CA HIS A 61 -10.93 12.27 19.75
C HIS A 61 -9.67 12.74 20.49
N GLY A 62 -8.64 13.13 19.73
CA GLY A 62 -7.44 13.70 20.31
C GLY A 62 -7.68 15.07 20.94
N PHE A 63 -6.64 15.63 21.55
CA PHE A 63 -6.73 16.98 22.12
C PHE A 63 -6.42 18.06 21.07
N LEU A 64 -7.40 18.95 20.86
CA LEU A 64 -7.21 20.24 20.19
C LEU A 64 -7.95 21.33 20.98
N PRO A 65 -7.38 22.53 21.17
CA PRO A 65 -8.05 23.61 21.90
C PRO A 65 -9.44 23.98 21.36
N SER A 66 -9.66 23.82 20.05
CA SER A 66 -10.96 24.03 19.38
C SER A 66 -11.92 22.84 19.46
N GLY A 67 -11.59 21.84 20.29
CA GLY A 67 -12.02 20.44 20.13
C GLY A 67 -11.33 19.77 18.95
N ALA A 68 -11.23 18.45 18.93
CA ALA A 68 -10.86 17.65 17.76
C ALA A 68 -12.12 17.04 17.11
N SER A 69 -11.94 16.32 16.01
CA SER A 69 -13.00 15.61 15.28
C SER A 69 -12.33 14.51 14.48
N ASP A 70 -11.71 13.59 15.21
CA ASP A 70 -10.88 12.49 14.75
C ASP A 70 -11.20 11.20 15.53
N ASP A 71 -12.32 11.18 16.25
CA ASP A 71 -12.83 9.96 16.89
C ASP A 71 -13.12 8.90 15.84
N TRP A 72 -12.99 7.64 16.23
CA TRP A 72 -13.13 6.55 15.28
C TRP A 72 -13.78 5.33 15.92
N ARG A 73 -14.76 4.75 15.21
CA ARG A 73 -15.39 3.50 15.61
C ARG A 73 -15.52 2.57 14.43
N GLN A 74 -15.15 1.31 14.61
CA GLN A 74 -15.27 0.30 13.56
C GLN A 74 -15.65 -1.06 14.14
N GLY A 75 -16.58 -1.73 13.47
CA GLY A 75 -16.85 -3.15 13.59
C GLY A 75 -16.25 -3.92 12.42
N ARG A 76 -15.75 -5.13 12.68
CA ARG A 76 -15.26 -6.04 11.65
C ARG A 76 -15.61 -7.48 11.98
N PHE A 77 -16.03 -8.22 10.98
CA PHE A 77 -16.22 -9.67 11.07
C PHE A 77 -15.47 -10.33 9.92
N GLY A 78 -14.87 -11.49 10.15
CA GLY A 78 -14.19 -12.22 9.10
C GLY A 78 -14.00 -13.69 9.38
N PHE A 79 -13.57 -14.41 8.36
CA PHE A 79 -13.33 -15.83 8.40
C PHE A 79 -12.05 -16.20 7.63
N ARG A 80 -11.54 -17.39 7.91
CA ARG A 80 -10.49 -18.04 7.12
C ARG A 80 -10.66 -19.55 7.22
N VAL A 81 -10.54 -20.23 6.09
CA VAL A 81 -10.47 -21.68 5.97
C VAL A 81 -9.16 -22.02 5.27
N ASP A 82 -8.41 -22.96 5.84
CA ASP A 82 -7.20 -23.53 5.27
C ASP A 82 -7.40 -25.04 5.09
N TRP A 83 -7.19 -25.52 3.87
CA TRP A 83 -7.09 -26.94 3.55
C TRP A 83 -5.64 -27.25 3.18
N GLU A 84 -5.04 -28.19 3.91
CA GLU A 84 -3.63 -28.58 3.81
C GLU A 84 -3.51 -30.12 3.71
N PRO A 85 -3.97 -30.75 2.62
CA PRO A 85 -3.95 -32.20 2.46
C PRO A 85 -2.54 -32.78 2.63
N ASP A 86 -2.47 -34.01 3.14
CA ASP A 86 -1.20 -34.71 3.35
C ASP A 86 -0.83 -35.54 2.11
N ASP A 87 -0.43 -34.84 1.05
CA ASP A 87 -0.04 -35.45 -0.23
C ASP A 87 1.48 -35.73 -0.29
N ARG A 88 2.17 -35.64 0.85
CA ARG A 88 3.63 -35.83 0.91
C ARG A 88 4.08 -37.22 0.48
N ALA A 89 3.21 -38.21 0.64
CA ALA A 89 3.48 -39.58 0.21
C ALA A 89 3.64 -39.72 -1.31
N ILE A 90 3.12 -38.76 -2.09
CA ILE A 90 3.22 -38.73 -3.55
C ILE A 90 4.12 -37.59 -4.06
N GLY A 91 4.93 -36.98 -3.18
CA GLY A 91 5.93 -35.97 -3.55
C GLY A 91 5.38 -34.55 -3.73
N THR A 92 4.09 -34.33 -3.48
CA THR A 92 3.45 -33.01 -3.65
C THR A 92 2.96 -32.44 -2.32
N THR A 93 2.74 -31.14 -2.29
CA THR A 93 2.04 -30.49 -1.17
C THR A 93 1.11 -29.42 -1.72
N ASP A 94 -0.18 -29.64 -1.54
CA ASP A 94 -1.21 -28.68 -1.87
C ASP A 94 -1.64 -27.89 -0.63
N ARG A 95 -1.95 -26.61 -0.83
CA ARG A 95 -2.59 -25.77 0.18
C ARG A 95 -3.58 -24.84 -0.45
N VAL A 96 -4.81 -24.86 0.06
CA VAL A 96 -5.86 -23.92 -0.31
C VAL A 96 -6.22 -23.05 0.89
N THR A 97 -6.22 -21.74 0.70
CA THR A 97 -6.70 -20.77 1.68
C THR A 97 -7.85 -19.98 1.09
N VAL A 98 -8.97 -19.91 1.81
CA VAL A 98 -10.06 -18.97 1.52
C VAL A 98 -10.28 -18.11 2.74
N GLN A 99 -10.25 -16.79 2.60
CA GLN A 99 -10.51 -15.86 3.69
C GLN A 99 -11.28 -14.65 3.20
N GLY A 100 -11.95 -13.98 4.11
CA GLY A 100 -12.64 -12.74 3.82
C GLY A 100 -13.02 -12.01 5.10
N ASP A 101 -13.25 -10.72 4.97
CA ASP A 101 -13.76 -9.88 6.04
C ASP A 101 -14.70 -8.81 5.52
N TYR A 102 -15.60 -8.38 6.39
CA TYR A 102 -16.47 -7.23 6.21
C TYR A 102 -16.23 -6.27 7.37
N TYR A 103 -16.17 -4.98 7.07
CA TYR A 103 -16.05 -3.93 8.05
C TYR A 103 -17.07 -2.81 7.80
N THR A 104 -17.44 -2.14 8.86
CA THR A 104 -18.24 -0.92 8.82
C THR A 104 -17.86 -0.04 10.00
N GLY A 105 -17.90 1.27 9.82
CA GLY A 105 -17.46 2.20 10.83
C GLY A 105 -17.69 3.64 10.45
N GLN A 106 -17.31 4.51 11.37
CA GLN A 106 -17.35 5.95 11.20
C GLN A 106 -16.05 6.55 11.72
N SER A 107 -15.58 7.56 11.02
CA SER A 107 -14.44 8.38 11.43
C SER A 107 -14.89 9.82 11.47
N GLY A 108 -14.62 10.51 12.57
CA GLY A 108 -14.66 11.95 12.61
C GLY A 108 -13.59 12.51 11.67
N LEU A 109 -13.91 13.61 10.99
CA LEU A 109 -12.96 14.40 10.24
C LEU A 109 -13.39 15.87 10.21
N ARG A 110 -12.51 16.71 9.67
CA ARG A 110 -12.79 18.11 9.38
C ARG A 110 -12.54 18.42 7.92
N TRP A 111 -13.37 19.31 7.40
CA TRP A 111 -13.27 19.83 6.06
C TRP A 111 -13.11 21.34 6.09
N PHE A 112 -12.38 21.87 5.11
CA PHE A 112 -12.44 23.28 4.75
C PHE A 112 -13.53 23.47 3.70
N ASP A 113 -14.55 24.25 4.06
CA ASP A 113 -15.62 24.67 3.18
C ASP A 113 -15.28 26.03 2.59
N TYR A 114 -14.91 26.04 1.31
CA TYR A 114 -14.53 27.26 0.60
C TYR A 114 -15.76 27.94 0.02
N GLN A 115 -16.05 29.14 0.50
CA GLN A 115 -17.26 29.90 0.16
C GLN A 115 -16.89 31.33 -0.26
N PRO A 116 -17.72 32.05 -1.03
CA PRO A 116 -17.49 33.47 -1.27
C PRO A 116 -17.46 34.31 0.02
N ALA A 117 -17.11 35.60 -0.14
CA ALA A 117 -17.20 36.59 0.92
C ALA A 117 -18.59 36.55 1.61
N PRO A 118 -18.67 36.81 2.93
CA PRO A 118 -17.58 37.29 3.79
C PRO A 118 -16.77 36.17 4.47
N VAL A 119 -17.15 34.90 4.30
CA VAL A 119 -16.58 33.79 5.10
C VAL A 119 -15.27 33.26 4.51
N PHE A 120 -15.16 33.16 3.18
CA PHE A 120 -14.00 32.62 2.43
C PHE A 120 -13.65 31.15 2.70
N VAL A 121 -13.51 30.78 3.97
CA VAL A 121 -13.26 29.42 4.44
C VAL A 121 -13.94 29.20 5.79
N ALA A 122 -14.67 28.10 5.90
CA ALA A 122 -15.25 27.61 7.15
C ALA A 122 -14.73 26.21 7.45
N MET A 123 -14.30 25.95 8.67
CA MET A 123 -13.96 24.60 9.10
C MET A 123 -15.23 23.89 9.58
N VAL A 124 -15.60 22.81 8.93
CA VAL A 124 -16.82 22.04 9.24
C VAL A 124 -16.45 20.63 9.68
N ARG A 125 -17.18 20.12 10.68
CA ARG A 125 -17.05 18.73 11.13
C ARG A 125 -17.88 17.81 10.25
N ASP A 126 -17.41 16.60 10.05
CA ASP A 126 -18.08 15.55 9.29
C ASP A 126 -17.78 14.20 9.92
N ASP A 127 -18.75 13.29 9.83
CA ASP A 127 -18.62 11.90 10.26
C ASP A 127 -18.66 11.05 9.00
N GLU A 128 -17.49 10.69 8.52
CA GLU A 128 -17.38 9.85 7.34
C GLU A 128 -17.76 8.42 7.68
N GLN A 129 -18.60 7.85 6.83
CA GLN A 129 -18.99 6.46 6.91
C GLN A 129 -18.06 5.64 6.01
N VAL A 130 -17.49 4.58 6.59
CA VAL A 130 -16.66 3.61 5.87
C VAL A 130 -17.30 2.24 5.98
N GLU A 131 -17.37 1.52 4.87
CA GLU A 131 -17.78 0.12 4.86
C GLU A 131 -17.10 -0.59 3.70
N GLY A 132 -16.94 -1.89 3.83
CA GLY A 132 -16.39 -2.68 2.75
C GLY A 132 -16.16 -4.11 3.14
N GLY A 133 -15.74 -4.90 2.17
CA GLY A 133 -15.35 -6.27 2.44
C GLY A 133 -14.59 -6.88 1.28
N ASN A 134 -13.88 -7.94 1.60
CA ASN A 134 -13.05 -8.66 0.65
C ASN A 134 -13.22 -10.18 0.77
N VAL A 135 -12.81 -10.87 -0.29
CA VAL A 135 -12.60 -12.31 -0.32
C VAL A 135 -11.31 -12.59 -1.06
N LEU A 136 -10.49 -13.47 -0.51
CA LEU A 136 -9.26 -13.98 -1.08
C LEU A 136 -9.34 -15.51 -1.14
N ALA A 137 -9.03 -16.07 -2.30
CA ALA A 137 -8.78 -17.49 -2.46
C ALA A 137 -7.36 -17.67 -3.02
N ARG A 138 -6.56 -18.53 -2.40
CA ARG A 138 -5.22 -18.88 -2.88
C ARG A 138 -5.06 -20.39 -2.87
N TRP A 139 -4.56 -20.92 -3.98
CA TRP A 139 -4.06 -22.29 -4.08
C TRP A 139 -2.54 -22.23 -4.29
N THR A 140 -1.80 -22.95 -3.47
CA THR A 140 -0.35 -23.17 -3.59
C THR A 140 -0.12 -24.65 -3.83
N HIS A 141 0.72 -24.96 -4.79
CA HIS A 141 1.18 -26.30 -5.11
C HIS A 141 2.70 -26.34 -5.11
N THR A 142 3.27 -27.35 -4.47
CA THR A 142 4.73 -27.54 -4.38
C THR A 142 5.07 -28.96 -4.82
N ASP A 143 5.99 -29.10 -5.78
CA ASP A 143 6.51 -30.37 -6.30
C ASP A 143 7.91 -30.63 -5.76
N ASP A 144 8.10 -31.69 -4.96
CA ASP A 144 9.40 -32.25 -4.51
C ASP A 144 10.48 -31.19 -4.14
N ASN A 145 10.06 -30.02 -3.65
CA ASN A 145 10.88 -28.84 -3.37
C ASN A 145 11.70 -28.26 -4.55
N THR A 146 11.36 -28.60 -5.79
CA THR A 146 12.02 -28.10 -7.01
C THR A 146 11.22 -27.01 -7.71
N SER A 147 9.90 -27.04 -7.54
CA SER A 147 8.94 -26.11 -8.14
C SER A 147 7.85 -25.77 -7.12
N GLU A 148 7.45 -24.50 -7.10
CA GLU A 148 6.26 -24.04 -6.40
C GLU A 148 5.51 -23.07 -7.31
N TYR A 149 4.19 -23.22 -7.40
CA TYR A 149 3.36 -22.20 -8.00
C TYR A 149 2.14 -21.89 -7.13
N TRP A 150 1.60 -20.68 -7.28
CA TRP A 150 0.33 -20.33 -6.69
C TRP A 150 -0.54 -19.53 -7.62
N VAL A 151 -1.86 -19.74 -7.48
CA VAL A 151 -2.90 -18.93 -8.07
C VAL A 151 -3.61 -18.20 -6.93
N GLN A 152 -3.79 -16.89 -7.06
CA GLN A 152 -4.54 -16.09 -6.12
C GLN A 152 -5.63 -15.30 -6.82
N PHE A 153 -6.84 -15.40 -6.27
CA PHE A 153 -7.97 -14.55 -6.59
C PHE A 153 -8.25 -13.62 -5.41
N TYR A 154 -8.49 -12.35 -5.70
CA TYR A 154 -8.88 -11.37 -4.70
C TYR A 154 -9.99 -10.48 -5.25
N PHE A 155 -11.03 -10.29 -4.44
CA PHE A 155 -12.10 -9.34 -4.71
C PHE A 155 -12.30 -8.45 -3.49
N ASP A 156 -12.40 -7.15 -3.72
CA ASP A 156 -12.64 -6.15 -2.68
C ASP A 156 -13.69 -5.13 -3.16
N GLN A 157 -14.54 -4.70 -2.23
CA GLN A 157 -15.46 -3.59 -2.42
C GLN A 157 -15.31 -2.65 -1.23
N ALA A 158 -14.95 -1.40 -1.51
CA ALA A 158 -14.81 -0.35 -0.51
C ALA A 158 -15.76 0.80 -0.83
N ASN A 159 -16.54 1.21 0.17
CA ASN A 159 -17.39 2.39 0.10
C ASN A 159 -16.98 3.38 1.21
N ARG A 160 -16.88 4.64 0.83
CA ARG A 160 -16.58 5.75 1.74
C ARG A 160 -17.51 6.90 1.42
N ARG A 161 -18.18 7.45 2.42
CA ARG A 161 -19.10 8.58 2.26
C ARG A 161 -18.70 9.67 3.23
N SER A 162 -18.20 10.77 2.69
CA SER A 162 -17.95 12.01 3.42
C SER A 162 -18.94 13.09 2.98
N ARG A 163 -18.79 14.30 3.52
CA ARG A 163 -19.60 15.48 3.22
C ARG A 163 -19.70 15.79 1.72
N TYR A 164 -18.58 15.75 1.01
CA TYR A 164 -18.51 16.24 -0.38
C TYR A 164 -18.44 15.13 -1.43
N LEU A 165 -18.06 13.92 -1.03
CA LEU A 165 -17.78 12.83 -1.96
C LEU A 165 -18.24 11.51 -1.39
N MET A 166 -18.93 10.74 -2.23
CA MET A 166 -19.08 9.32 -2.02
C MET A 166 -18.16 8.58 -2.99
N GLN A 167 -17.41 7.62 -2.46
CA GLN A 167 -16.52 6.75 -3.21
C GLN A 167 -17.06 5.33 -3.13
N ARG A 168 -17.19 4.67 -4.28
CA ARG A 168 -17.49 3.24 -4.38
C ARG A 168 -16.48 2.62 -5.31
N ILE A 169 -15.59 1.81 -4.77
CA ILE A 169 -14.49 1.21 -5.52
C ILE A 169 -14.63 -0.31 -5.41
N GLY A 170 -14.67 -0.98 -6.56
CA GLY A 170 -14.61 -2.44 -6.64
C GLY A 170 -13.34 -2.86 -7.35
N THR A 171 -12.61 -3.79 -6.74
CA THR A 171 -11.33 -4.30 -7.24
C THR A 171 -11.44 -5.81 -7.41
N LEU A 172 -11.03 -6.28 -8.59
CA LEU A 172 -10.85 -7.69 -8.91
C LEU A 172 -9.39 -7.91 -9.30
N ASP A 173 -8.74 -8.88 -8.67
CA ASP A 173 -7.33 -9.20 -8.85
C ASP A 173 -7.15 -10.71 -9.06
N VAL A 174 -6.35 -11.08 -10.05
CA VAL A 174 -5.93 -12.46 -10.33
C VAL A 174 -4.41 -12.48 -10.52
N GLU A 175 -3.73 -13.35 -9.78
CA GLU A 175 -2.28 -13.50 -9.82
C GLU A 175 -1.90 -14.97 -10.00
N PHE A 176 -0.92 -15.21 -10.85
CA PHE A 176 -0.21 -16.47 -10.98
C PHE A 176 1.28 -16.23 -10.77
N VAL A 177 1.93 -17.04 -9.95
CA VAL A 177 3.39 -17.01 -9.80
C VAL A 177 3.91 -18.44 -9.80
N HIS A 178 5.07 -18.64 -10.41
CA HIS A 178 5.79 -19.89 -10.46
C HIS A 178 7.27 -19.65 -10.17
N ALA A 179 7.82 -20.43 -9.25
CA ALA A 179 9.21 -20.42 -8.85
C ALA A 179 9.80 -21.82 -9.04
N SER A 180 10.92 -21.93 -9.73
CA SER A 180 11.59 -23.21 -9.98
C SER A 180 13.11 -23.08 -10.01
N ARG A 181 13.79 -24.23 -9.97
CA ARG A 181 15.25 -24.33 -10.12
C ARG A 181 15.62 -25.03 -11.43
N PRO A 182 15.54 -24.35 -12.59
CA PRO A 182 15.79 -24.98 -13.88
C PRO A 182 17.25 -25.43 -14.09
N ALA A 183 18.19 -24.89 -13.30
CA ALA A 183 19.60 -25.30 -13.29
C ALA A 183 20.19 -25.17 -11.88
N GLN A 184 21.31 -25.83 -11.60
CA GLN A 184 21.92 -25.86 -10.25
C GLN A 184 22.23 -24.48 -9.65
N ARG A 185 22.57 -23.50 -10.50
CA ARG A 185 22.93 -22.14 -10.09
C ARG A 185 21.82 -21.13 -10.26
N HIS A 186 20.65 -21.53 -10.77
CA HIS A 186 19.58 -20.61 -11.15
C HIS A 186 18.30 -20.96 -10.43
N ARG A 187 17.71 -19.96 -9.77
CA ARG A 187 16.35 -20.03 -9.25
C ARG A 187 15.54 -18.94 -9.91
N VAL A 188 14.64 -19.37 -10.80
CA VAL A 188 13.85 -18.48 -11.64
C VAL A 188 12.45 -18.37 -11.06
N THR A 189 11.99 -17.13 -10.85
CA THR A 189 10.62 -16.83 -10.45
C THR A 189 9.98 -15.89 -11.46
N TRP A 190 8.80 -16.25 -11.95
CA TRP A 190 8.04 -15.40 -12.86
C TRP A 190 6.56 -15.44 -12.51
N GLY A 191 5.84 -14.41 -12.93
CA GLY A 191 4.42 -14.33 -12.64
C GLY A 191 3.66 -13.36 -13.52
N LEU A 192 2.35 -13.56 -13.55
CA LEU A 192 1.37 -12.79 -14.30
C LEU A 192 0.32 -12.26 -13.33
N HIS A 193 -0.12 -11.03 -13.54
CA HIS A 193 -1.08 -10.36 -12.69
C HIS A 193 -2.04 -9.55 -13.53
N TYR A 194 -3.34 -9.69 -13.25
CA TYR A 194 -4.40 -8.91 -13.86
C TYR A 194 -5.23 -8.24 -12.76
N ARG A 195 -5.45 -6.94 -12.89
CA ARG A 195 -6.34 -6.16 -12.03
C ARG A 195 -7.38 -5.45 -12.86
N HIS A 196 -8.62 -5.51 -12.39
CA HIS A 196 -9.72 -4.70 -12.87
C HIS A 196 -10.26 -3.84 -11.73
N VAL A 197 -10.30 -2.53 -11.91
CA VAL A 197 -10.90 -1.60 -10.95
C VAL A 197 -12.08 -0.90 -11.61
N ARG A 198 -13.18 -0.81 -10.88
CA ARG A 198 -14.33 0.04 -11.22
C ARG A 198 -14.54 1.05 -10.10
N ASP A 199 -14.72 2.30 -10.47
CA ASP A 199 -15.10 3.35 -9.53
C ASP A 199 -16.43 4.01 -9.90
N ASP A 200 -17.13 4.48 -8.87
CA ASP A 200 -18.22 5.43 -8.97
C ASP A 200 -18.02 6.51 -7.90
N LEU A 201 -17.76 7.74 -8.34
CA LEU A 201 -17.36 8.86 -7.48
C LEU A 201 -18.38 10.02 -7.51
N PRO A 202 -19.65 9.82 -7.09
CA PRO A 202 -20.63 10.90 -7.06
C PRO A 202 -20.22 12.05 -6.14
N THR A 203 -20.25 13.25 -6.71
CA THR A 203 -20.21 14.52 -5.95
C THR A 203 -21.48 14.69 -5.12
N LEU A 204 -21.31 15.11 -3.87
CA LEU A 204 -22.38 15.54 -2.98
C LEU A 204 -22.36 17.07 -2.85
N GLU A 205 -23.48 17.67 -2.45
CA GLU A 205 -23.55 19.12 -2.25
C GLU A 205 -22.89 19.54 -0.92
N PRO A 206 -22.17 20.68 -0.88
CA PRO A 206 -21.86 21.56 -2.01
C PRO A 206 -20.78 20.96 -2.93
N ARG A 207 -20.88 21.21 -4.26
CA ARG A 207 -20.00 20.63 -5.31
C ARG A 207 -18.54 21.15 -5.30
N SER A 208 -17.86 21.11 -4.17
CA SER A 208 -16.45 21.47 -4.03
C SER A 208 -15.51 20.44 -4.68
N VAL A 209 -15.94 19.18 -4.80
CA VAL A 209 -15.15 18.07 -5.37
C VAL A 209 -15.92 17.39 -6.49
N ARG A 210 -15.30 17.23 -7.66
CA ARG A 210 -15.91 16.51 -8.79
C ARG A 210 -14.88 15.73 -9.57
N PHE A 211 -15.24 14.54 -10.01
CA PHE A 211 -14.47 13.75 -10.98
C PHE A 211 -15.14 13.80 -12.34
N VAL A 212 -14.38 14.08 -13.40
CA VAL A 212 -14.88 14.13 -14.78
C VAL A 212 -14.06 13.19 -15.67
N PRO A 213 -14.59 12.02 -16.06
CA PRO A 213 -15.91 11.47 -15.74
C PRO A 213 -15.99 10.94 -14.30
N ARG A 214 -17.23 10.91 -13.78
CA ARG A 214 -17.56 10.39 -12.43
C ARG A 214 -17.23 8.89 -12.25
N ARG A 215 -17.33 8.12 -13.32
CA ARG A 215 -17.14 6.66 -13.34
C ARG A 215 -16.03 6.31 -14.29
N ARG A 216 -15.13 5.43 -13.86
CA ARG A 216 -14.11 4.84 -14.71
C ARG A 216 -14.01 3.34 -14.44
N ARG A 217 -13.58 2.65 -15.48
CA ARG A 217 -13.10 1.27 -15.40
C ARG A 217 -11.67 1.27 -15.87
N THR A 218 -10.77 0.70 -15.09
CA THR A 218 -9.37 0.56 -15.44
C THR A 218 -8.97 -0.91 -15.40
N HIS A 219 -7.95 -1.20 -16.19
CA HIS A 219 -7.35 -2.52 -16.29
C HIS A 219 -5.84 -2.34 -16.13
N LEU A 220 -5.22 -3.31 -15.48
CA LEU A 220 -3.78 -3.41 -15.34
C LEU A 220 -3.39 -4.85 -15.63
N LEU A 221 -2.42 -5.02 -16.52
CA LEU A 221 -1.79 -6.29 -16.82
C LEU A 221 -0.31 -6.17 -16.47
N SER A 222 0.19 -7.04 -15.60
CA SER A 222 1.58 -7.04 -15.18
C SER A 222 2.19 -8.43 -15.40
N GLY A 223 3.44 -8.45 -15.85
CA GLY A 223 4.28 -9.65 -15.89
C GLY A 223 5.64 -9.36 -15.26
N PHE A 224 6.22 -10.34 -14.57
CA PHE A 224 7.59 -10.21 -14.07
C PHE A 224 8.39 -11.50 -14.26
N LEU A 225 9.71 -11.34 -14.32
CA LEU A 225 10.69 -12.40 -14.34
C LEU A 225 11.87 -11.99 -13.45
N GLN A 226 12.34 -12.90 -12.61
CA GLN A 226 13.49 -12.74 -11.75
C GLN A 226 14.33 -14.03 -11.78
N ASP A 227 15.64 -13.89 -11.83
CA ASP A 227 16.60 -14.98 -11.72
C ASP A 227 17.56 -14.68 -10.54
N GLU A 228 17.62 -15.61 -9.60
CA GLU A 228 18.62 -15.65 -8.52
C GLU A 228 19.75 -16.59 -8.95
N ILE A 229 20.93 -16.00 -9.20
CA ILE A 229 22.10 -16.66 -9.78
C ILE A 229 23.17 -16.83 -8.71
N THR A 230 23.56 -18.07 -8.41
CA THR A 230 24.71 -18.39 -7.57
C THR A 230 25.99 -18.21 -8.38
N LEU A 231 26.73 -17.13 -8.12
CA LEU A 231 28.01 -16.84 -8.77
C LEU A 231 29.16 -17.64 -8.13
N VAL A 232 29.18 -17.65 -6.80
CA VAL A 232 30.09 -18.45 -5.98
C VAL A 232 29.25 -19.14 -4.91
N GLU A 233 29.39 -20.46 -4.79
CA GLU A 233 28.62 -21.27 -3.84
C GLU A 233 28.72 -20.70 -2.43
N GLU A 234 27.55 -20.59 -1.79
CA GLU A 234 27.37 -20.09 -0.41
C GLU A 234 27.84 -18.64 -0.14
N THR A 235 28.50 -17.99 -1.10
CA THR A 235 29.24 -16.74 -0.87
C THR A 235 28.67 -15.57 -1.66
N LEU A 236 28.43 -15.74 -2.96
CA LEU A 236 28.12 -14.61 -3.85
C LEU A 236 26.91 -14.93 -4.74
N PHE A 237 25.88 -14.10 -4.63
CA PHE A 237 24.62 -14.24 -5.34
C PHE A 237 24.29 -12.97 -6.09
N LEU A 238 23.80 -13.12 -7.32
CA LEU A 238 23.31 -12.04 -8.17
C LEU A 238 21.83 -12.27 -8.46
N THR A 239 21.00 -11.27 -8.21
CA THR A 239 19.59 -11.29 -8.61
C THR A 239 19.38 -10.29 -9.73
N LEU A 240 18.87 -10.75 -10.86
CA LEU A 240 18.43 -9.90 -11.97
C LEU A 240 16.93 -10.08 -12.16
N GLY A 241 16.20 -8.99 -12.34
CA GLY A 241 14.77 -9.08 -12.59
C GLY A 241 14.22 -7.89 -13.35
N THR A 242 13.06 -8.09 -13.95
CA THR A 242 12.30 -7.02 -14.58
C THR A 242 10.82 -7.26 -14.45
N LYS A 243 10.06 -6.17 -14.43
CA LYS A 243 8.61 -6.17 -14.47
C LYS A 243 8.12 -5.27 -15.60
N LEU A 244 7.12 -5.75 -16.32
CA LEU A 244 6.41 -5.03 -17.36
C LEU A 244 4.97 -4.84 -16.90
N GLU A 245 4.47 -3.61 -16.94
CA GLU A 245 3.11 -3.30 -16.53
C GLU A 245 2.42 -2.44 -17.59
N HIS A 246 1.28 -2.91 -18.10
CA HIS A 246 0.38 -2.13 -18.94
C HIS A 246 -0.79 -1.62 -18.09
N ASN A 247 -0.90 -0.30 -17.93
CA ASN A 247 -1.88 0.36 -17.07
C ASN A 247 -2.71 1.40 -17.85
N ALA A 248 -3.84 1.83 -17.27
CA ALA A 248 -4.81 2.71 -17.93
C ALA A 248 -4.46 4.22 -17.89
N PHE A 249 -3.32 4.59 -17.31
CA PHE A 249 -2.87 5.97 -17.11
C PHE A 249 -1.70 6.29 -18.05
N THR A 250 -0.65 5.47 -18.06
CA THR A 250 0.61 5.75 -18.79
C THR A 250 0.98 4.67 -19.81
N ALA A 251 0.04 3.76 -20.12
CA ALA A 251 0.28 2.59 -20.96
C ALA A 251 1.37 1.65 -20.40
N VAL A 252 2.57 1.58 -20.96
CA VAL A 252 3.56 0.53 -20.64
C VAL A 252 4.72 1.06 -19.80
N GLU A 253 4.98 0.38 -18.68
CA GLU A 253 6.07 0.69 -17.76
C GLU A 253 7.02 -0.49 -17.56
N VAL A 254 8.33 -0.21 -17.53
CA VAL A 254 9.39 -1.23 -17.39
C VAL A 254 10.20 -0.99 -16.11
N GLN A 255 10.28 -1.97 -15.22
CA GLN A 255 10.84 -1.82 -13.87
C GLN A 255 11.94 -2.87 -13.61
N PRO A 256 13.16 -2.68 -14.14
CA PRO A 256 14.31 -3.56 -13.90
C PRO A 256 14.89 -3.40 -12.49
N THR A 257 15.53 -4.47 -12.01
CA THR A 257 16.31 -4.49 -10.77
C THR A 257 17.54 -5.38 -10.92
N ALA A 258 18.64 -4.97 -10.31
CA ALA A 258 19.83 -5.78 -10.14
C ALA A 258 20.28 -5.70 -8.67
N ARG A 259 20.57 -6.85 -8.06
CA ARG A 259 21.01 -6.93 -6.66
C ARG A 259 22.16 -7.91 -6.52
N VAL A 260 23.13 -7.60 -5.69
CA VAL A 260 24.20 -8.51 -5.29
C VAL A 260 24.12 -8.75 -3.79
N LEU A 261 24.26 -10.00 -3.37
CA LEU A 261 24.41 -10.41 -1.98
C LEU A 261 25.74 -11.14 -1.84
N TRP A 262 26.57 -10.64 -0.93
CA TRP A 262 27.82 -11.25 -0.53
C TRP A 262 27.68 -11.75 0.92
N SER A 263 27.49 -13.06 1.07
CA SER A 263 27.62 -13.76 2.35
C SER A 263 29.11 -13.92 2.64
N ILE A 264 29.64 -13.07 3.52
CA ILE A 264 31.07 -13.06 3.88
C ILE A 264 31.39 -14.32 4.70
N ASP A 265 30.50 -14.65 5.64
CA ASP A 265 30.47 -15.87 6.42
C ASP A 265 29.05 -16.13 6.96
N SER A 266 28.89 -17.08 7.89
CA SER A 266 27.59 -17.44 8.47
C SER A 266 26.95 -16.37 9.37
N ARG A 267 27.69 -15.32 9.73
CA ARG A 267 27.27 -14.24 10.62
C ARG A 267 27.30 -12.86 9.96
N HIS A 268 27.92 -12.71 8.79
CA HIS A 268 28.14 -11.43 8.14
C HIS A 268 27.71 -11.46 6.67
N ALA A 269 26.91 -10.48 6.25
CA ALA A 269 26.54 -10.32 4.85
C ALA A 269 26.46 -8.84 4.43
N ALA A 270 26.95 -8.55 3.24
CA ALA A 270 26.83 -7.26 2.57
C ALA A 270 25.95 -7.40 1.32
N TRP A 271 25.22 -6.34 0.97
CA TRP A 271 24.40 -6.34 -0.23
C TRP A 271 24.35 -4.95 -0.86
N ALA A 272 24.08 -4.92 -2.16
CA ALA A 272 23.83 -3.68 -2.89
C ALA A 272 22.77 -3.92 -3.98
N ALA A 273 22.01 -2.88 -4.31
CA ALA A 273 20.92 -2.95 -5.26
C ALA A 273 20.81 -1.65 -6.06
N ILE A 274 20.41 -1.78 -7.33
CA ILE A 274 19.89 -0.68 -8.15
C ILE A 274 18.58 -1.13 -8.78
N SER A 275 17.54 -0.30 -8.65
CA SER A 275 16.20 -0.63 -9.14
C SER A 275 15.56 0.59 -9.79
N ARG A 276 14.83 0.38 -10.89
CA ARG A 276 13.88 1.36 -11.42
C ARG A 276 12.47 0.99 -10.99
N ALA A 277 11.75 1.94 -10.42
CA ALA A 277 10.33 1.84 -10.10
C ALA A 277 9.59 3.03 -10.67
N VAL A 278 8.26 2.93 -10.75
CA VAL A 278 7.40 4.05 -11.19
C VAL A 278 6.18 4.21 -10.30
N ARG A 279 5.67 5.43 -10.15
CA ARG A 279 4.35 5.72 -9.60
C ARG A 279 3.42 6.12 -10.74
N THR A 280 2.44 5.27 -11.03
CA THR A 280 1.40 5.62 -12.00
C THR A 280 0.51 6.73 -11.43
N PRO A 281 0.03 7.68 -12.26
CA PRO A 281 -0.92 8.69 -11.82
C PRO A 281 -2.12 8.09 -11.10
N ALA A 282 -2.61 8.82 -10.10
CA ALA A 282 -3.80 8.49 -9.35
C ALA A 282 -5.06 9.02 -10.05
N ARG A 283 -6.21 8.47 -9.63
CA ARG A 283 -7.54 8.87 -10.15
C ARG A 283 -7.77 10.39 -10.10
N TYR A 284 -7.27 11.07 -9.07
CA TYR A 284 -7.45 12.51 -8.89
C TYR A 284 -6.50 13.35 -9.74
N GLU A 285 -5.30 12.87 -10.04
CA GLU A 285 -4.35 13.54 -10.92
C GLU A 285 -4.89 13.61 -12.36
N ASP A 286 -5.64 12.59 -12.81
CA ASP A 286 -6.26 12.58 -14.14
C ASP A 286 -7.50 13.48 -14.27
N ASP A 287 -8.43 13.40 -13.30
CA ASP A 287 -9.84 13.81 -13.54
C ASP A 287 -10.48 14.66 -12.43
N ILE A 288 -9.73 15.04 -11.38
CA ILE A 288 -10.32 15.85 -10.30
C ILE A 288 -10.60 17.29 -10.75
N ARG A 289 -11.66 17.85 -10.19
CA ARG A 289 -11.91 19.28 -10.06
C ARG A 289 -12.23 19.55 -8.61
N LEU A 290 -11.28 20.11 -7.89
CA LEU A 290 -11.39 20.34 -6.44
C LEU A 290 -11.13 21.81 -6.14
N ILE A 291 -12.13 22.50 -5.60
CA ILE A 291 -11.95 23.86 -5.07
C ILE A 291 -11.14 23.75 -3.79
N ILE A 292 -10.01 24.43 -3.75
CA ILE A 292 -9.07 24.42 -2.62
C ILE A 292 -8.93 25.80 -1.95
N GLY A 293 -9.66 26.80 -2.44
CA GLY A 293 -9.56 28.15 -1.91
C GLY A 293 -10.46 29.14 -2.63
N VAL A 294 -10.83 30.20 -1.93
CA VAL A 294 -11.39 31.42 -2.51
C VAL A 294 -10.49 32.58 -2.11
N LEU A 295 -9.93 33.30 -3.07
CA LEU A 295 -9.05 34.43 -2.79
C LEU A 295 -9.86 35.67 -2.38
N PRO A 296 -9.43 36.41 -1.34
CA PRO A 296 -10.09 37.62 -0.87
C PRO A 296 -9.71 38.85 -1.73
N LEU A 297 -10.00 38.78 -3.03
CA LEU A 297 -9.75 39.87 -3.97
C LEU A 297 -11.03 40.70 -4.21
N PRO A 298 -10.93 42.01 -4.48
CA PRO A 298 -12.07 42.83 -4.87
C PRO A 298 -12.76 42.31 -6.15
N GLY A 299 -14.09 42.37 -6.19
CA GLY A 299 -14.89 41.95 -7.34
C GLY A 299 -15.55 40.57 -7.17
N PRO A 300 -15.93 39.90 -8.27
CA PRO A 300 -16.46 38.53 -8.23
C PRO A 300 -15.47 37.55 -7.56
N PRO A 301 -15.96 36.47 -6.92
CA PRO A 301 -15.11 35.52 -6.21
C PRO A 301 -14.09 34.84 -7.15
N ASN A 302 -12.87 34.67 -6.66
CA ASN A 302 -11.78 33.99 -7.39
C ASN A 302 -11.53 32.64 -6.72
N TYR A 303 -11.83 31.54 -7.41
CA TYR A 303 -11.69 30.18 -6.90
C TYR A 303 -10.35 29.57 -7.33
N LEU A 304 -9.54 29.13 -6.37
CA LEU A 304 -8.41 28.24 -6.63
C LEU A 304 -8.94 26.82 -6.80
N MET A 305 -8.56 26.16 -7.90
CA MET A 305 -9.08 24.82 -8.21
C MET A 305 -8.00 23.89 -8.73
N TYR A 306 -7.79 22.73 -8.09
CA TYR A 306 -7.05 21.64 -8.70
C TYR A 306 -7.82 21.07 -9.88
N VAL A 307 -7.17 20.95 -11.03
CA VAL A 307 -7.72 20.45 -12.30
C VAL A 307 -6.85 19.32 -12.85
N GLY A 308 -7.37 18.09 -12.77
CA GLY A 308 -6.66 16.92 -13.26
C GLY A 308 -6.31 17.02 -14.74
N ASN A 309 -5.22 16.36 -15.12
CA ASN A 309 -4.65 16.34 -16.44
C ASN A 309 -4.21 14.92 -16.80
N ARG A 310 -4.84 14.31 -17.80
CA ARG A 310 -4.51 12.96 -18.29
C ARG A 310 -3.25 12.89 -19.14
N GLY A 311 -2.60 14.03 -19.39
CA GLY A 311 -1.35 14.11 -20.13
C GLY A 311 -0.10 13.96 -19.26
N VAL A 312 -0.24 13.74 -17.96
CA VAL A 312 0.89 13.50 -17.05
C VAL A 312 1.44 12.09 -17.23
N GLU A 313 2.75 11.94 -17.06
CA GLU A 313 3.45 10.67 -17.16
C GLU A 313 3.58 10.00 -15.79
N ALA A 314 4.21 8.82 -15.73
CA ALA A 314 4.47 8.14 -14.47
C ALA A 314 5.70 8.76 -13.81
N GLU A 315 5.61 9.06 -12.52
CA GLU A 315 6.78 9.49 -11.75
C GLU A 315 7.79 8.34 -11.73
N GLN A 316 9.06 8.65 -12.00
CA GLN A 316 10.11 7.65 -12.11
C GLN A 316 11.02 7.70 -10.91
N LEU A 317 11.46 6.53 -10.43
CA LEU A 317 12.44 6.39 -9.37
C LEU A 317 13.58 5.49 -9.84
N ILE A 318 14.82 5.96 -9.67
CA ILE A 318 16.01 5.11 -9.61
C ILE A 318 16.45 5.04 -8.15
N ALA A 319 16.29 3.86 -7.54
CA ALA A 319 16.70 3.58 -6.18
C ALA A 319 18.06 2.87 -6.17
N MET A 320 19.01 3.42 -5.43
CA MET A 320 20.33 2.85 -5.19
C MET A 320 20.47 2.58 -3.70
N GLU A 321 20.76 1.35 -3.34
CA GLU A 321 20.80 0.91 -1.95
C GLU A 321 22.01 0.04 -1.70
N ALA A 322 22.58 0.15 -0.50
CA ALA A 322 23.60 -0.76 -0.01
C ALA A 322 23.42 -0.98 1.47
N GLY A 323 23.77 -2.17 1.94
CA GLY A 323 23.64 -2.47 3.36
C GLY A 323 24.56 -3.58 3.82
N TYR A 324 24.65 -3.67 5.14
CA TYR A 324 25.44 -4.66 5.84
C TYR A 324 24.65 -5.16 7.04
N ARG A 325 24.65 -6.48 7.23
CA ARG A 325 24.05 -7.12 8.40
C ARG A 325 25.04 -8.05 9.07
N ALA A 326 24.99 -8.07 10.39
CA ALA A 326 25.85 -8.91 11.19
C ALA A 326 25.11 -9.49 12.39
N GLN A 327 25.43 -10.75 12.71
CA GLN A 327 25.05 -11.44 13.93
C GLN A 327 26.33 -11.92 14.65
N PRO A 328 27.14 -10.98 15.20
CA PRO A 328 28.43 -11.32 15.80
C PRO A 328 28.32 -12.24 17.02
N LEU A 329 27.16 -12.25 17.71
CA LEU A 329 26.82 -13.16 18.81
C LEU A 329 25.45 -13.78 18.54
N ASP A 330 25.14 -14.91 19.17
CA ASP A 330 23.83 -15.54 19.00
C ASP A 330 22.69 -14.66 19.58
N GLU A 331 23.03 -13.85 20.58
CA GLU A 331 22.12 -12.93 21.27
C GLU A 331 22.08 -11.53 20.66
N PHE A 332 23.03 -11.17 19.79
CA PHE A 332 23.17 -9.81 19.25
C PHE A 332 23.28 -9.80 17.73
N SER A 333 22.37 -9.06 17.10
CA SER A 333 22.35 -8.82 15.66
C SER A 333 22.05 -7.37 15.35
N TRP A 334 22.62 -6.85 14.27
CA TRP A 334 22.32 -5.52 13.77
C TRP A 334 22.39 -5.48 12.24
N ASP A 335 21.72 -4.50 11.66
CA ASP A 335 21.79 -4.19 10.25
C ASP A 335 21.79 -2.68 10.02
N VAL A 336 22.51 -2.27 8.99
CA VAL A 336 22.53 -0.89 8.49
C VAL A 336 22.27 -0.90 6.99
N ALA A 337 21.48 0.05 6.52
CA ALA A 337 21.24 0.30 5.11
C ALA A 337 21.40 1.78 4.81
N VAL A 338 22.04 2.10 3.70
CA VAL A 338 22.09 3.44 3.12
C VAL A 338 21.39 3.42 1.77
N PHE A 339 20.69 4.50 1.45
CA PHE A 339 19.95 4.60 0.19
C PHE A 339 20.06 6.00 -0.41
N ALA A 340 19.97 6.05 -1.73
CA ALA A 340 19.85 7.27 -2.53
C ALA A 340 18.84 7.03 -3.66
N ASN A 341 17.84 7.88 -3.73
CA ASN A 341 16.70 7.81 -4.62
C ASN A 341 16.70 9.04 -5.52
N ALA A 342 16.76 8.82 -6.83
CA ALA A 342 16.65 9.86 -7.84
C ALA A 342 15.27 9.79 -8.49
N TYR A 343 14.49 10.85 -8.31
CA TYR A 343 13.14 10.99 -8.81
C TYR A 343 13.10 11.90 -10.04
N ARG A 344 12.19 11.61 -10.97
CA ARG A 344 11.95 12.41 -12.17
C ARG A 344 10.46 12.39 -12.52
N ASP A 345 10.00 13.42 -13.23
CA ASP A 345 8.64 13.54 -13.75
C ASP A 345 7.62 13.50 -12.60
N LEU A 346 7.97 14.14 -11.48
CA LEU A 346 7.09 14.23 -10.30
C LEU A 346 5.84 15.04 -10.65
N ILE A 347 4.66 14.57 -10.20
CA ILE A 347 3.40 15.23 -10.53
C ILE A 347 3.12 16.33 -9.52
N ASP A 348 2.96 17.56 -10.00
CA ASP A 348 2.64 18.73 -9.19
C ASP A 348 1.55 19.62 -9.82
N TRP A 349 1.04 20.59 -9.07
CA TRP A 349 -0.10 21.44 -9.43
C TRP A 349 0.34 22.86 -9.78
N VAL A 350 0.51 23.12 -11.08
CA VAL A 350 1.03 24.40 -11.58
C VAL A 350 -0.10 25.34 -11.99
N ALA A 351 0.00 26.63 -11.63
CA ALA A 351 -0.98 27.63 -12.01
C ALA A 351 -1.15 27.76 -13.54
N GLY A 352 -2.39 27.66 -14.00
CA GLY A 352 -2.82 27.92 -15.37
C GLY A 352 -3.48 29.30 -15.53
N ALA A 353 -3.88 29.61 -16.76
CA ALA A 353 -4.56 30.87 -17.06
C ALA A 353 -5.94 30.93 -16.37
N PRO A 354 -6.26 32.01 -15.63
CA PRO A 354 -7.59 32.19 -15.07
C PRO A 354 -8.67 32.27 -16.16
N TYR A 355 -9.86 31.75 -15.88
CA TYR A 355 -11.00 31.82 -16.80
C TYR A 355 -12.33 32.10 -16.08
N PRO A 356 -13.26 32.83 -16.71
CA PRO A 356 -14.55 33.15 -16.10
C PRO A 356 -15.40 31.90 -15.92
N SER A 357 -15.99 31.72 -14.74
CA SER A 357 -16.92 30.65 -14.41
C SER A 357 -17.94 31.15 -13.39
N PRO A 358 -19.19 31.46 -13.82
CA PRO A 358 -20.20 32.03 -12.93
C PRO A 358 -20.36 31.22 -11.62
N PRO A 359 -20.39 31.87 -10.44
CA PRO A 359 -20.54 33.32 -10.23
C PRO A 359 -19.23 34.13 -10.19
N GLY A 360 -18.07 33.57 -10.59
CA GLY A 360 -16.78 34.23 -10.45
C GLY A 360 -15.74 33.84 -11.51
N THR A 361 -14.49 33.72 -11.09
CA THR A 361 -13.34 33.32 -11.92
C THR A 361 -12.68 32.10 -11.30
N ILE A 362 -12.27 31.14 -12.12
CA ILE A 362 -11.46 30.01 -11.68
C ILE A 362 -10.00 30.28 -12.04
N ILE A 363 -9.11 30.12 -11.08
CA ILE A 363 -7.67 30.07 -11.24
C ILE A 363 -7.29 28.59 -11.12
N PRO A 364 -7.09 27.89 -12.25
CA PRO A 364 -6.78 26.46 -12.21
C PRO A 364 -5.34 26.25 -11.77
N LEU A 365 -5.12 25.30 -10.89
CA LEU A 365 -3.84 24.64 -10.68
C LEU A 365 -3.94 23.30 -11.41
N ILE A 366 -3.12 23.08 -12.43
CA ILE A 366 -3.23 21.96 -13.36
C ILE A 366 -2.13 20.96 -13.03
N ALA A 367 -2.48 19.68 -12.94
CA ALA A 367 -1.50 18.60 -12.74
C ALA A 367 -0.50 18.58 -13.92
N ARG A 368 0.80 18.56 -13.61
CA ARG A 368 1.91 18.56 -14.58
C ARG A 368 3.12 17.81 -14.03
N ASP A 369 3.91 17.27 -14.95
CA ASP A 369 5.20 16.66 -14.64
C ASP A 369 6.26 17.75 -14.42
N LEU A 370 7.00 17.65 -13.32
CA LEU A 370 8.15 18.50 -13.04
C LEU A 370 9.36 18.03 -13.88
N PRO A 371 10.05 18.94 -14.58
CA PRO A 371 11.15 18.57 -15.48
C PRO A 371 12.45 18.23 -14.75
N GLU A 372 12.59 18.64 -13.49
CA GLU A 372 13.83 18.54 -12.73
C GLU A 372 13.93 17.23 -11.96
N TRP A 373 15.17 16.76 -11.78
CA TRP A 373 15.46 15.64 -10.91
C TRP A 373 15.39 16.08 -9.46
N GLN A 374 14.76 15.27 -8.62
CA GLN A 374 14.76 15.46 -7.16
C GLN A 374 15.44 14.27 -6.49
N TRP A 375 16.12 14.51 -5.36
CA TRP A 375 16.87 13.49 -4.67
C TRP A 375 16.37 13.29 -3.25
N GLY A 376 16.39 12.04 -2.80
CA GLY A 376 16.24 11.69 -1.39
C GLY A 376 17.30 10.68 -1.00
N TYR A 377 17.86 10.79 0.19
CA TYR A 377 18.85 9.84 0.69
C TYR A 377 18.73 9.68 2.20
N GLY A 378 19.27 8.59 2.71
CA GLY A 378 19.16 8.30 4.12
C GLY A 378 19.96 7.10 4.58
N VAL A 379 19.83 6.84 5.88
CA VAL A 379 20.41 5.68 6.56
C VAL A 379 19.40 5.12 7.56
N GLU A 380 19.30 3.80 7.59
CA GLU A 380 18.53 3.06 8.58
C GLU A 380 19.44 2.09 9.34
N LEU A 381 19.23 2.00 10.65
CA LEU A 381 19.92 1.08 11.55
C LEU A 381 18.89 0.33 12.39
N SER A 382 19.00 -0.98 12.45
CA SER A 382 18.25 -1.80 13.42
C SER A 382 19.20 -2.67 14.24
N ALA A 383 18.89 -2.84 15.51
CA ALA A 383 19.65 -3.68 16.42
C ALA A 383 18.72 -4.45 17.37
N LYS A 384 19.04 -5.72 17.59
CA LYS A 384 18.37 -6.60 18.54
C LYS A 384 19.41 -7.21 19.46
N TRP A 385 19.16 -7.11 20.77
CA TRP A 385 20.02 -7.71 21.78
C TRP A 385 19.20 -8.44 22.84
N GLN A 386 19.42 -9.74 22.97
CA GLN A 386 18.91 -10.55 24.07
C GLN A 386 19.92 -10.51 25.23
N VAL A 387 19.86 -9.48 26.07
CA VAL A 387 20.85 -9.25 27.14
C VAL A 387 20.83 -10.38 28.18
N THR A 388 19.64 -10.87 28.52
CA THR A 388 19.40 -12.03 29.39
C THR A 388 18.18 -12.81 28.85
N PRO A 389 17.87 -14.04 29.32
CA PRO A 389 16.66 -14.75 28.87
C PRO A 389 15.34 -14.02 29.09
N THR A 390 15.30 -13.04 30.01
CA THR A 390 14.09 -12.27 30.35
C THR A 390 14.15 -10.80 29.92
N TRP A 391 15.29 -10.33 29.42
CA TRP A 391 15.47 -8.95 28.98
C TRP A 391 15.95 -8.86 27.54
N LYS A 392 15.16 -8.18 26.72
CA LYS A 392 15.41 -7.95 25.31
C LYS A 392 15.36 -6.47 25.00
N LEU A 393 16.38 -6.00 24.30
CA LEU A 393 16.47 -4.64 23.77
C LEU A 393 16.30 -4.66 22.25
N LEU A 394 15.56 -3.67 21.77
CA LEU A 394 15.33 -3.39 20.36
C LEU A 394 15.64 -1.91 20.13
N GLY A 395 16.58 -1.62 19.24
CA GLY A 395 16.95 -0.26 18.86
C GLY A 395 16.74 -0.07 17.36
N ASN A 396 16.14 1.06 16.97
CA ASN A 396 16.01 1.44 15.57
C ASN A 396 16.31 2.93 15.43
N TYR A 397 16.97 3.30 14.34
CA TYR A 397 17.23 4.68 13.95
C TYR A 397 17.04 4.81 12.45
N SER A 398 16.38 5.89 12.02
CA SER A 398 16.25 6.23 10.61
C SER A 398 16.49 7.74 10.46
N PHE A 399 17.32 8.09 9.48
CA PHE A 399 17.52 9.44 9.02
C PHE A 399 17.22 9.48 7.53
N GLN A 400 16.43 10.46 7.12
CA GLN A 400 16.08 10.68 5.73
C GLN A 400 16.12 12.17 5.44
N HIS A 401 16.78 12.53 4.34
CA HIS A 401 16.69 13.82 3.70
C HIS A 401 15.96 13.66 2.37
N VAL A 402 15.05 14.58 2.08
CA VAL A 402 14.35 14.65 0.79
C VAL A 402 14.40 16.09 0.33
N ASP A 403 14.92 16.32 -0.87
CA ASP A 403 14.84 17.63 -1.50
C ASP A 403 13.37 17.93 -1.78
N GLN A 404 12.85 19.02 -1.20
CA GLN A 404 11.62 19.61 -1.69
C GLN A 404 12.03 20.56 -2.82
N GLY A 405 11.58 20.27 -4.05
CA GLY A 405 11.67 21.25 -5.14
C GLY A 405 11.12 22.60 -4.65
N ALA A 406 11.87 23.69 -4.87
CA ALA A 406 11.40 25.03 -4.55
C ALA A 406 10.24 25.39 -5.49
N PHE A 407 9.07 25.66 -4.90
CA PHE A 407 7.84 26.04 -5.62
C PHE A 407 7.85 27.48 -6.10
#